data_AF-A0A7U9NIJ5-F1
#
_entry.id   AF-A0A7U9NIJ5-F1
#
_cell.length_a   1.000
_cell.length_b   1.000
_cell.length_c   1.000
_cell.angle_alpha   90.00
_cell.angle_beta   90.00
_cell.angle_gamma   90.00
#
_symmetry.space_group_name_H-M   'P 1'
#
loop_
_entity.id
_entity.type
_entity.pdbx_description
1 polymer ?
#
loop_
_entity_poly.entity_id
_entity_poly.type
_entity_poly.pdbx_seq_one_letter_code
_entity_poly.pdbx_strand_id
1 'polypeptide(L)'
;MTKPKSYMFAVPSQPRDIEEPELFLERLRTTGAFQLLSERMEEETLYLEIIYEGQSYSAEIYPSDFTLPELYRCQHLFPDVDAEAVQAAQFGLAIEMEFGSDPLVSYHLQLKLIHTLLPDVLAVLDDSSEKILSGRWVILAAQSTVPPAPRYLFTAQAVSGEDDCVWLHTHGLNRCGRPELEVLNSTKETYQTHYNTLEALALRLLDEENTPEYKAPFFLAYVDQGVPLVVTLIDWEEAISCYPPDMLGGKNDREEGHNEDTCAIFVYPNQESFEEGKYSSLAIYDDILKENPIYMLSTSETNRMKALAAERMEYFFQAFKDKHNHLLAKIGLLVDEPHRTDFSEREHIWFEVTEIKNGRITAKLTQEPYYIEGLHEGHVGTYSPEEITDWLIFTPERRLTPDDIYILSL
;
A
#
# COMPACT_ATOMS: atom_id res chain seq x y z
N MET A 1 10.80 -9.71 17.60
CA MET A 1 9.63 -8.98 17.10
C MET A 1 8.39 -9.37 17.87
N THR A 2 7.93 -8.47 18.73
CA THR A 2 6.58 -8.53 19.30
C THR A 2 5.71 -7.77 18.32
N LYS A 3 4.69 -8.40 17.72
CA LYS A 3 3.82 -7.73 16.74
C LYS A 3 2.95 -6.69 17.47
N PRO A 4 3.15 -5.38 17.25
CA PRO A 4 2.30 -4.38 17.87
C PRO A 4 0.88 -4.46 17.28
N LYS A 5 -0.11 -4.03 18.07
CA LYS A 5 -1.48 -3.84 17.55
C LYS A 5 -1.48 -2.73 16.49
N SER A 6 -2.36 -2.85 15.51
CA SER A 6 -2.69 -1.76 14.61
C SER A 6 -3.57 -0.75 15.36
N TYR A 7 -3.20 0.53 15.32
CA TYR A 7 -3.91 1.62 15.95
C TYR A 7 -4.44 2.57 14.87
N MET A 8 -5.75 2.77 14.85
CA MET A 8 -6.40 3.76 14.00
C MET A 8 -7.32 4.64 14.83
N PHE A 9 -7.34 5.93 14.53
CA PHE A 9 -8.22 6.89 15.15
C PHE A 9 -9.21 7.46 14.14
N ALA A 10 -10.51 7.24 14.36
CA ALA A 10 -11.57 7.68 13.47
C ALA A 10 -12.20 8.99 13.98
N VAL A 11 -12.20 10.00 13.11
CA VAL A 11 -12.82 11.31 13.36
C VAL A 11 -14.28 11.27 12.88
N PRO A 12 -15.26 11.36 13.79
CA PRO A 12 -16.67 11.35 13.43
C PRO A 12 -17.08 12.66 12.75
N SER A 13 -18.11 12.62 11.89
CA SER A 13 -18.68 13.86 11.33
C SER A 13 -19.49 14.67 12.33
N GLN A 14 -20.03 14.01 13.36
CA GLN A 14 -20.75 14.67 14.44
C GLN A 14 -20.28 14.13 15.79
N PRO A 15 -19.85 14.98 16.74
CA PRO A 15 -19.36 14.53 18.05
C PRO A 15 -20.35 13.65 18.83
N ARG A 16 -21.65 13.86 18.64
CA ARG A 16 -22.70 13.03 19.28
C ARG A 16 -22.67 11.56 18.84
N ASP A 17 -22.09 11.24 17.68
CA ASP A 17 -22.09 9.87 17.15
C ASP A 17 -21.25 8.92 18.02
N ILE A 18 -20.37 9.47 18.88
CA ILE A 18 -19.55 8.72 19.82
C ILE A 18 -20.11 8.72 21.26
N GLU A 19 -21.18 9.48 21.51
CA GLU A 19 -21.82 9.61 22.82
C GLU A 19 -22.93 8.57 23.06
N GLU A 20 -23.26 7.73 22.07
CA GLU A 20 -24.33 6.72 22.12
C GLU A 20 -23.80 5.28 21.87
N PRO A 21 -23.16 4.63 22.87
CA PRO A 21 -22.59 3.29 22.72
C PRO A 21 -23.60 2.21 22.29
N GLU A 22 -24.88 2.36 22.63
CA GLU A 22 -25.93 1.43 22.22
C GLU A 22 -26.11 1.36 20.69
N LEU A 23 -25.89 2.49 20.00
CA LEU A 23 -25.97 2.57 18.55
C LEU A 23 -24.86 1.76 17.88
N PHE A 24 -23.66 1.74 18.49
CA PHE A 24 -22.56 0.89 18.02
C PHE A 24 -22.92 -0.59 18.11
N LEU A 25 -23.50 -1.01 19.23
CA LEU A 25 -23.89 -2.40 19.42
C LEU A 25 -24.97 -2.84 18.41
N GLU A 26 -25.93 -1.97 18.10
CA GLU A 26 -26.94 -2.24 17.07
C GLU A 26 -26.29 -2.42 15.68
N ARG A 27 -25.38 -1.50 15.30
CA ARG A 27 -24.66 -1.56 14.02
C ARG A 27 -23.79 -2.81 13.92
N LEU A 28 -23.07 -3.16 14.99
CA LEU A 28 -22.20 -4.35 15.04
C LEU A 28 -22.99 -5.66 14.93
N ARG A 29 -24.18 -5.74 15.53
CA ARG A 29 -25.03 -6.94 15.45
C ARG A 29 -25.75 -7.11 14.12
N THR A 30 -25.86 -6.04 13.33
CA THR A 30 -26.58 -6.02 12.05
C THR A 30 -25.65 -5.90 10.85
N THR A 31 -24.35 -5.68 11.05
CA THR A 31 -23.36 -5.58 9.98
C THR A 31 -23.27 -6.90 9.21
N GLY A 32 -23.39 -6.83 7.88
CA GLY A 32 -23.12 -7.96 6.99
C GLY A 32 -21.64 -8.09 6.63
N ALA A 33 -20.77 -7.22 7.16
CA ALA A 33 -19.37 -7.11 6.75
C ALA A 33 -18.47 -8.15 7.42
N PHE A 34 -18.82 -8.61 8.61
CA PHE A 34 -18.10 -9.61 9.40
C PHE A 34 -19.07 -10.25 10.41
N GLN A 35 -18.65 -11.34 11.06
CA GLN A 35 -19.45 -12.00 12.09
C GLN A 35 -18.98 -11.58 13.48
N LEU A 36 -19.84 -10.92 14.25
CA LEU A 36 -19.60 -10.66 15.67
C LEU A 36 -19.82 -11.95 16.50
N LEU A 37 -18.81 -12.37 17.27
CA LEU A 37 -18.91 -13.51 18.18
C LEU A 37 -19.33 -13.09 19.58
N SER A 38 -18.67 -12.08 20.12
CA SER A 38 -19.02 -11.48 21.40
C SER A 38 -18.57 -10.04 21.49
N GLU A 39 -19.33 -9.29 22.28
CA GLU A 39 -19.01 -7.95 22.70
C GLU A 39 -18.97 -7.87 24.24
N ARG A 40 -18.09 -7.04 24.77
CA ARG A 40 -18.02 -6.74 26.20
C ARG A 40 -17.63 -5.28 26.40
N MET A 41 -18.43 -4.55 27.16
CA MET A 41 -18.09 -3.19 27.60
C MET A 41 -17.44 -3.27 28.98
N GLU A 42 -16.25 -2.69 29.14
CA GLU A 42 -15.61 -2.46 30.44
C GLU A 42 -15.19 -0.99 30.51
N GLU A 43 -15.69 -0.25 31.51
CA GLU A 43 -15.55 1.20 31.60
C GLU A 43 -16.05 1.91 30.32
N GLU A 44 -15.17 2.57 29.57
CA GLU A 44 -15.46 3.23 28.29
C GLU A 44 -14.90 2.45 27.08
N THR A 45 -14.37 1.25 27.30
CA THR A 45 -13.77 0.41 26.26
C THR A 45 -14.70 -0.73 25.86
N LEU A 46 -14.99 -0.80 24.56
CA LEU A 46 -15.69 -1.90 23.92
C LEU A 46 -14.69 -2.92 23.38
N TYR A 47 -14.73 -4.14 23.92
CA TYR A 47 -13.97 -5.28 23.47
C TYR A 47 -14.82 -6.15 22.54
N LEU A 48 -14.30 -6.47 21.36
CA LEU A 48 -14.98 -7.28 20.36
C LEU A 48 -14.16 -8.53 20.01
N GLU A 49 -14.86 -9.64 19.83
CA GLU A 49 -14.35 -10.84 19.15
C GLU A 49 -15.11 -11.00 17.82
N ILE A 50 -14.37 -11.03 16.72
CA ILE A 50 -14.91 -10.96 15.35
C ILE A 50 -14.36 -12.12 14.51
N ILE A 51 -15.21 -12.77 13.72
CA ILE A 51 -14.78 -13.66 12.63
C ILE A 51 -14.87 -12.91 11.29
N TYR A 52 -13.78 -12.96 10.53
CA TYR A 52 -13.72 -12.45 9.16
C TYR A 52 -12.80 -13.32 8.31
N GLU A 53 -13.24 -13.69 7.10
CA GLU A 53 -12.50 -14.59 6.19
C GLU A 53 -11.98 -15.88 6.87
N GLY A 54 -12.77 -16.42 7.82
CA GLY A 54 -12.45 -17.66 8.54
C GLY A 54 -11.42 -17.55 9.67
N GLN A 55 -10.93 -16.36 10.00
CA GLN A 55 -10.04 -16.09 11.14
C GLN A 55 -10.75 -15.31 12.25
N SER A 56 -10.29 -15.49 13.50
CA SER A 56 -10.78 -14.74 14.67
C SER A 56 -9.87 -13.55 14.95
N TYR A 57 -10.47 -12.42 15.27
CA TYR A 57 -9.79 -11.16 15.58
C TYR A 57 -10.35 -10.57 16.87
N SER A 58 -9.48 -9.94 17.66
CA SER A 58 -9.85 -9.12 18.81
C SER A 58 -9.65 -7.65 18.48
N ALA A 59 -10.64 -6.82 18.85
CA ALA A 59 -10.57 -5.38 18.69
C ALA A 59 -10.98 -4.65 19.97
N GLU A 60 -10.34 -3.51 20.22
CA GLU A 60 -10.62 -2.62 21.34
C GLU A 60 -11.02 -1.26 20.77
N ILE A 61 -12.17 -0.75 21.19
CA ILE A 61 -12.69 0.54 20.76
C ILE A 61 -12.97 1.39 21.98
N TYR A 62 -12.47 2.62 21.99
CA TYR A 62 -12.71 3.56 23.08
C TYR A 62 -12.69 5.01 22.58
N PRO A 63 -13.46 5.91 23.20
CA PRO A 63 -13.35 7.33 22.92
C PRO A 63 -11.98 7.85 23.39
N SER A 64 -11.40 8.76 22.62
CA SER A 64 -10.14 9.41 23.01
C SER A 64 -10.09 10.85 22.52
N ASP A 65 -9.35 11.67 23.26
CA ASP A 65 -9.06 13.05 22.90
C ASP A 65 -8.23 13.08 21.60
N PHE A 66 -8.52 14.06 20.76
CA PHE A 66 -7.87 14.24 19.48
C PHE A 66 -7.11 15.55 19.41
N THR A 67 -5.89 15.48 18.89
CA THR A 67 -5.18 16.64 18.35
C THR A 67 -4.45 16.17 17.11
N LEU A 68 -4.64 16.89 16.01
CA LEU A 68 -4.01 16.56 14.74
C LEU A 68 -2.47 16.62 14.89
N PRO A 69 -1.74 15.51 14.66
CA PRO A 69 -0.29 15.51 14.79
C PRO A 69 0.37 16.37 13.69
N GLU A 70 1.35 17.20 14.06
CA GLU A 70 2.03 18.11 13.12
C GLU A 70 2.81 17.39 12.01
N LEU A 71 3.26 16.16 12.26
CA LEU A 71 4.16 15.41 11.36
C LEU A 71 3.45 14.39 10.46
N TYR A 72 2.14 14.20 10.61
CA TYR A 72 1.43 13.17 9.87
C TYR A 72 1.29 13.54 8.40
N ARG A 73 1.63 12.59 7.52
CA ARG A 73 1.58 12.83 6.08
C ARG A 73 0.20 12.49 5.53
N CYS A 74 -0.32 13.44 4.77
CA CYS A 74 -1.41 13.23 3.86
C CYS A 74 -0.93 12.39 2.65
N GLN A 75 -1.21 11.08 2.59
CA GLN A 75 -0.80 10.18 1.49
C GLN A 75 -1.68 10.23 0.21
N HIS A 76 -2.97 10.57 0.33
CA HIS A 76 -3.88 10.91 -0.77
C HIS A 76 -3.75 12.37 -1.27
N LEU A 77 -4.41 12.71 -2.37
CA LEU A 77 -4.91 14.08 -2.53
C LEU A 77 -6.04 14.24 -1.51
N PHE A 78 -5.96 15.23 -0.62
CA PHE A 78 -6.96 15.54 0.43
C PHE A 78 -7.75 16.82 0.14
N PRO A 79 -8.32 17.05 -1.06
CA PRO A 79 -9.12 18.25 -1.28
C PRO A 79 -10.48 18.19 -0.55
N ASP A 80 -10.91 17.01 -0.10
CA ASP A 80 -12.31 16.76 0.36
C ASP A 80 -12.42 16.40 1.83
N VAL A 81 -11.30 16.18 2.51
CA VAL A 81 -11.33 16.25 3.97
C VAL A 81 -11.60 17.71 4.27
N ASP A 82 -12.68 17.96 4.99
CA ASP A 82 -12.90 19.27 5.61
C ASP A 82 -11.77 19.43 6.64
N ALA A 83 -10.62 19.90 6.17
CA ALA A 83 -9.40 20.00 6.95
C ALA A 83 -9.63 20.92 8.15
N GLU A 84 -10.52 21.89 8.00
CA GLU A 84 -10.99 22.74 9.10
C GLU A 84 -11.78 21.91 10.11
N ALA A 85 -12.72 21.05 9.68
CA ALA A 85 -13.45 20.16 10.58
C ALA A 85 -12.57 19.12 11.27
N VAL A 86 -11.60 18.52 10.57
CA VAL A 86 -10.64 17.59 11.19
C VAL A 86 -9.73 18.34 12.15
N GLN A 87 -9.23 19.51 11.80
CA GLN A 87 -8.41 20.34 12.70
C GLN A 87 -9.20 20.84 13.91
N ALA A 88 -10.51 21.06 13.76
CA ALA A 88 -11.41 21.47 14.84
C ALA A 88 -11.92 20.31 15.70
N ALA A 89 -11.79 19.06 15.23
CA ALA A 89 -12.18 17.89 16.00
C ALA A 89 -11.34 17.81 17.27
N GLN A 90 -11.99 17.49 18.39
CA GLN A 90 -11.34 17.37 19.70
C GLN A 90 -11.46 15.97 20.29
N PHE A 91 -12.33 15.13 19.70
CA PHE A 91 -12.64 13.79 20.18
C PHE A 91 -12.97 12.88 18.99
N GLY A 92 -12.80 11.58 19.17
CA GLY A 92 -13.09 10.55 18.18
C GLY A 92 -12.99 9.16 18.79
N LEU A 93 -12.91 8.12 17.95
CA LEU A 93 -12.77 6.74 18.40
C LEU A 93 -11.37 6.23 18.08
N ALA A 94 -10.69 5.70 19.09
CA ALA A 94 -9.55 4.82 18.89
C ALA A 94 -10.06 3.40 18.60
N ILE A 95 -9.49 2.75 17.59
CA ILE A 95 -9.74 1.37 17.20
C ILE A 95 -8.40 0.66 17.13
N GLU A 96 -8.16 -0.21 18.10
CA GLU A 96 -7.01 -1.09 18.15
C GLU A 96 -7.36 -2.50 17.71
N MET A 97 -6.50 -3.13 16.91
CA MET A 97 -6.71 -4.50 16.47
C MET A 97 -5.38 -5.24 16.29
N GLU A 98 -5.30 -6.47 16.79
CA GLU A 98 -4.19 -7.36 16.47
C GLU A 98 -4.40 -7.93 15.06
N PHE A 99 -3.42 -7.73 14.17
CA PHE A 99 -3.50 -8.28 12.82
C PHE A 99 -3.28 -9.80 12.84
N GLY A 100 -4.06 -10.51 12.03
CA GLY A 100 -3.92 -11.94 11.79
C GLY A 100 -2.72 -12.28 10.91
N SER A 101 -2.75 -13.47 10.32
CA SER A 101 -1.66 -13.95 9.45
C SER A 101 -1.57 -13.21 8.13
N ASP A 102 -2.70 -12.71 7.63
CA ASP A 102 -2.79 -11.87 6.43
C ASP A 102 -3.02 -10.41 6.86
N PRO A 103 -1.98 -9.56 6.79
CA PRO A 103 -2.08 -8.17 7.20
C PRO A 103 -3.08 -7.37 6.36
N LEU A 104 -3.26 -7.72 5.08
CA LEU A 104 -4.13 -6.98 4.19
C LEU A 104 -5.61 -7.27 4.47
N VAL A 105 -5.94 -8.54 4.73
CA VAL A 105 -7.27 -8.94 5.20
C VAL A 105 -7.58 -8.27 6.54
N SER A 106 -6.60 -8.23 7.45
CA SER A 106 -6.73 -7.57 8.75
C SER A 106 -6.99 -6.08 8.58
N TYR A 107 -6.20 -5.38 7.77
CA TYR A 107 -6.40 -3.96 7.50
C TYR A 107 -7.79 -3.67 6.89
N HIS A 108 -8.25 -4.51 5.96
CA HIS A 108 -9.58 -4.38 5.37
C HIS A 108 -10.70 -4.57 6.42
N LEU A 109 -10.55 -5.52 7.34
CA LEU A 109 -11.46 -5.69 8.47
C LEU A 109 -11.49 -4.43 9.36
N GLN A 110 -10.33 -3.84 9.67
CA GLN A 110 -10.28 -2.64 10.51
C GLN A 110 -11.03 -1.47 9.86
N LEU A 111 -10.90 -1.29 8.54
CA LEU A 111 -11.68 -0.29 7.80
C LEU A 111 -13.19 -0.60 7.81
N LYS A 112 -13.57 -1.88 7.65
CA LYS A 112 -14.97 -2.33 7.75
C LYS A 112 -15.56 -2.08 9.14
N LEU A 113 -14.78 -2.31 10.18
CA LEU A 113 -15.16 -2.05 11.57
C LEU A 113 -15.38 -0.55 11.79
N ILE A 114 -14.44 0.29 11.36
CA ILE A 114 -14.58 1.76 11.44
C ILE A 114 -15.83 2.23 10.71
N HIS A 115 -16.07 1.80 9.47
CA HIS A 115 -17.27 2.18 8.73
C HIS A 115 -18.56 1.67 9.37
N THR A 116 -18.53 0.47 9.98
CA THR A 116 -19.68 -0.08 10.71
C THR A 116 -20.01 0.80 11.92
N LEU A 117 -19.00 1.26 12.65
CA LEU A 117 -19.18 2.09 13.84
C LEU A 117 -19.56 3.53 13.47
N LEU A 118 -18.90 4.10 12.46
CA LEU A 118 -19.04 5.47 11.98
C LEU A 118 -19.27 5.49 10.46
N PRO A 119 -20.52 5.31 9.98
CA PRO A 119 -20.84 5.29 8.55
C PRO A 119 -20.48 6.58 7.81
N ASP A 120 -20.56 7.72 8.50
CA ASP A 120 -20.24 9.06 8.00
C ASP A 120 -18.93 9.59 8.61
N VAL A 121 -17.90 8.75 8.67
CA VAL A 121 -16.55 9.12 9.15
C VAL A 121 -15.94 10.23 8.28
N LEU A 122 -15.30 11.24 8.89
CA LEU A 122 -14.65 12.34 8.16
C LEU A 122 -13.24 11.98 7.72
N ALA A 123 -12.48 11.40 8.63
CA ALA A 123 -11.10 10.99 8.42
C ALA A 123 -10.73 9.85 9.35
N VAL A 124 -9.73 9.07 8.97
CA VAL A 124 -9.10 8.08 9.83
C VAL A 124 -7.60 8.38 9.87
N LEU A 125 -7.04 8.54 11.07
CA LEU A 125 -5.61 8.56 11.26
C LEU A 125 -5.16 7.12 11.48
N ASP A 126 -4.26 6.66 10.64
CA ASP A 126 -3.60 5.38 10.77
C ASP A 126 -2.24 5.62 11.41
N ASP A 127 -2.22 5.74 12.74
CA ASP A 127 -1.02 6.09 13.51
C ASP A 127 0.08 5.04 13.33
N SER A 128 -0.28 3.78 13.18
CA SER A 128 0.70 2.71 12.94
C SER A 128 1.51 2.91 11.66
N SER A 129 0.99 3.65 10.68
CA SER A 129 1.74 4.03 9.47
C SER A 129 1.84 5.55 9.26
N GLU A 130 1.57 6.33 10.30
CA GLU A 130 1.71 7.78 10.37
C GLU A 130 1.05 8.55 9.21
N LYS A 131 -0.18 8.16 8.87
CA LYS A 131 -0.93 8.80 7.79
C LYS A 131 -2.36 9.13 8.14
N ILE A 132 -2.92 10.06 7.38
CA ILE A 132 -4.34 10.41 7.41
C ILE A 132 -5.00 9.75 6.20
N LEU A 133 -6.25 9.32 6.34
CA LEU A 133 -7.06 8.71 5.30
C LEU A 133 -8.37 9.50 5.16
N SER A 134 -8.78 9.76 3.92
CA SER A 134 -10.09 10.38 3.65
C SER A 134 -11.22 9.47 4.11
N GLY A 135 -12.21 10.01 4.83
CA GLY A 135 -13.40 9.25 5.23
C GLY A 135 -14.16 8.67 4.03
N ARG A 136 -14.22 9.41 2.91
CA ARG A 136 -14.82 8.91 1.66
C ARG A 136 -14.06 7.72 1.09
N TRP A 137 -12.73 7.75 1.17
CA TRP A 137 -11.90 6.60 0.77
C TRP A 137 -12.11 5.41 1.70
N VAL A 138 -12.15 5.64 3.02
CA VAL A 138 -12.41 4.59 4.02
C VAL A 138 -13.76 3.93 3.76
N ILE A 139 -14.81 4.71 3.51
CA ILE A 139 -16.14 4.19 3.16
C ILE A 139 -16.06 3.35 1.87
N LEU A 140 -15.44 3.86 0.81
CA LEU A 140 -15.29 3.14 -0.46
C LEU A 140 -14.52 1.82 -0.28
N ALA A 141 -13.42 1.84 0.49
CA ALA A 141 -12.61 0.66 0.76
C ALA A 141 -13.34 -0.35 1.68
N ALA A 142 -14.05 0.12 2.69
CA ALA A 142 -14.83 -0.72 3.60
C ALA A 142 -16.00 -1.41 2.90
N GLN A 143 -16.66 -0.74 1.96
CA GLN A 143 -17.78 -1.31 1.20
C GLN A 143 -17.33 -2.30 0.11
N SER A 144 -16.08 -2.18 -0.35
CA SER A 144 -15.46 -3.11 -1.29
C SER A 144 -15.44 -4.54 -0.76
N THR A 145 -15.67 -5.49 -1.66
CA THR A 145 -15.41 -6.92 -1.42
C THR A 145 -13.93 -7.26 -1.57
N VAL A 146 -13.22 -6.46 -2.36
CA VAL A 146 -11.78 -6.62 -2.60
C VAL A 146 -11.00 -5.71 -1.65
N PRO A 147 -9.93 -6.19 -0.98
CA PRO A 147 -9.13 -5.33 -0.11
C PRO A 147 -8.42 -4.22 -0.91
N PRO A 148 -8.11 -3.08 -0.24
CA PRO A 148 -7.34 -1.99 -0.87
C PRO A 148 -5.93 -2.43 -1.24
N ALA A 149 -5.17 -1.58 -1.93
CA ALA A 149 -3.78 -1.90 -2.26
C ALA A 149 -2.88 -2.12 -1.01
N PRO A 150 -1.96 -3.11 -1.01
CA PRO A 150 -1.06 -3.39 0.12
C PRO A 150 -0.14 -2.23 0.49
N ARG A 151 0.11 -1.29 -0.43
CA ARG A 151 0.82 -0.03 -0.12
C ARG A 151 0.16 0.79 1.00
N TYR A 152 -1.13 0.59 1.28
CA TYR A 152 -1.80 1.24 2.40
C TYR A 152 -1.47 0.63 3.76
N LEU A 153 -0.69 -0.45 3.83
CA LEU A 153 -0.26 -1.02 5.11
C LEU A 153 0.88 -0.23 5.75
N PHE A 154 1.64 0.52 4.95
CA PHE A 154 2.80 1.28 5.43
C PHE A 154 2.88 2.67 4.77
N THR A 155 3.79 3.47 5.28
CA THR A 155 4.25 4.73 4.67
C THR A 155 5.75 4.70 4.59
N ALA A 156 6.33 5.05 3.45
CA ALA A 156 7.76 5.28 3.34
C ALA A 156 8.05 6.79 3.42
N GLN A 157 8.90 7.17 4.36
CA GLN A 157 9.28 8.55 4.62
C GLN A 157 10.70 8.80 4.10
N ALA A 158 10.93 10.02 3.64
CA ALA A 158 12.24 10.55 3.31
C ALA A 158 12.52 11.72 4.25
N VAL A 159 13.53 11.57 5.10
CA VAL A 159 14.04 12.59 6.00
C VAL A 159 15.33 13.13 5.39
N SER A 160 15.45 14.45 5.26
CA SER A 160 16.64 15.12 4.73
C SER A 160 17.10 16.20 5.70
N GLY A 161 18.39 16.22 6.01
CA GLY A 161 19.03 17.25 6.83
C GLY A 161 19.51 18.47 6.03
N GLU A 162 20.38 19.27 6.64
CA GLU A 162 21.07 20.38 5.94
C GLU A 162 22.02 19.90 4.84
N ASP A 163 22.59 18.70 5.04
CA ASP A 163 23.43 18.03 4.06
C ASP A 163 22.63 17.41 2.90
N ASP A 164 23.32 16.85 1.92
CA ASP A 164 22.69 16.13 0.81
C ASP A 164 22.18 14.73 1.19
N CYS A 165 22.41 14.30 2.43
CA CYS A 165 21.99 12.99 2.94
C CYS A 165 20.48 12.91 3.13
N VAL A 166 19.90 11.81 2.64
CA VAL A 166 18.50 11.43 2.81
C VAL A 166 18.43 10.04 3.45
N TRP A 167 17.71 9.96 4.56
CA TRP A 167 17.36 8.70 5.21
C TRP A 167 15.94 8.31 4.82
N LEU A 168 15.80 7.11 4.26
CA LEU A 168 14.51 6.52 3.93
C LEU A 168 14.16 5.47 4.98
N HIS A 169 12.94 5.51 5.51
CA HIS A 169 12.44 4.47 6.41
C HIS A 169 10.93 4.28 6.28
N THR A 170 10.44 3.08 6.59
CA THR A 170 9.00 2.79 6.63
C THR A 170 8.39 2.94 8.01
N HIS A 171 7.07 3.11 8.05
CA HIS A 171 6.22 2.94 9.22
C HIS A 171 5.01 2.09 8.86
N GLY A 172 4.70 1.07 9.67
CA GLY A 172 3.50 0.24 9.56
C GLY A 172 3.75 -1.21 9.16
N LEU A 173 4.99 -1.57 8.83
CA LEU A 173 5.36 -2.96 8.59
C LEU A 173 5.39 -3.77 9.90
N ASN A 174 5.74 -3.16 11.03
CA ASN A 174 5.82 -3.84 12.32
C ASN A 174 4.48 -4.47 12.73
N ARG A 175 3.36 -3.74 12.59
CA ARG A 175 2.01 -4.31 12.84
C ARG A 175 1.63 -5.43 11.88
N CYS A 176 2.35 -5.58 10.76
CA CYS A 176 2.18 -6.67 9.81
C CYS A 176 3.06 -7.88 10.16
N GLY A 177 3.90 -7.80 11.20
CA GLY A 177 4.87 -8.84 11.55
C GLY A 177 6.12 -8.83 10.65
N ARG A 178 6.45 -7.67 10.08
CA ARG A 178 7.64 -7.42 9.25
C ARG A 178 8.45 -6.29 9.89
N PRO A 179 9.80 -6.31 9.82
CA PRO A 179 10.59 -5.18 10.29
C PRO A 179 10.29 -3.94 9.46
N GLU A 180 10.39 -2.76 10.05
CA GLU A 180 10.52 -1.54 9.26
C GLU A 180 11.78 -1.61 8.40
N LEU A 181 11.70 -1.08 7.19
CA LEU A 181 12.77 -1.10 6.21
C LEU A 181 13.41 0.26 6.09
N GLU A 182 14.73 0.27 5.92
CA GLU A 182 15.50 1.49 5.78
C GLU A 182 16.47 1.46 4.60
N VAL A 183 16.69 2.63 3.99
CA VAL A 183 17.86 2.88 3.14
C VAL A 183 18.61 4.08 3.71
N LEU A 184 19.82 3.80 4.20
CA LEU A 184 20.72 4.79 4.77
C LEU A 184 21.55 5.46 3.67
N ASN A 185 21.95 6.72 3.93
CA ASN A 185 22.90 7.46 3.09
C ASN A 185 22.47 7.57 1.61
N SER A 186 21.18 7.81 1.36
CA SER A 186 20.72 8.24 0.03
C SER A 186 21.05 9.71 -0.19
N THR A 187 20.90 10.20 -1.42
CA THR A 187 21.10 11.63 -1.75
C THR A 187 19.83 12.26 -2.30
N LYS A 188 19.77 13.60 -2.44
CA LYS A 188 18.66 14.27 -3.13
C LYS A 188 18.53 13.85 -4.60
N GLU A 189 19.58 13.30 -5.20
CA GLU A 189 19.55 12.76 -6.57
C GLU A 189 19.10 11.28 -6.61
N THR A 190 19.37 10.50 -5.57
CA THR A 190 19.16 9.03 -5.57
C THR A 190 18.01 8.55 -4.70
N TYR A 191 17.46 9.39 -3.82
CA TYR A 191 16.41 8.94 -2.88
C TYR A 191 15.17 8.37 -3.57
N GLN A 192 14.81 8.86 -4.77
CA GLN A 192 13.61 8.36 -5.46
C GLN A 192 13.80 6.93 -5.97
N THR A 193 14.97 6.59 -6.52
CA THR A 193 15.27 5.23 -6.99
C THR A 193 15.46 4.27 -5.83
N HIS A 194 16.07 4.73 -4.74
CA HIS A 194 16.15 3.99 -3.47
C HIS A 194 14.77 3.77 -2.85
N TYR A 195 13.89 4.78 -2.86
CA TYR A 195 12.50 4.68 -2.42
C TYR A 195 11.77 3.57 -3.19
N ASN A 196 11.89 3.54 -4.53
CA ASN A 196 11.24 2.52 -5.34
C ASN A 196 11.70 1.10 -4.96
N THR A 197 12.98 0.95 -4.63
CA THR A 197 13.55 -0.33 -4.18
C THR A 197 13.02 -0.74 -2.81
N LEU A 198 12.96 0.22 -1.86
CA LEU A 198 12.40 0.02 -0.53
C LEU A 198 10.90 -0.32 -0.59
N GLU A 199 10.12 0.40 -1.39
CA GLU A 199 8.69 0.15 -1.57
C GLU A 199 8.44 -1.22 -2.21
N ALA A 200 9.18 -1.57 -3.26
CA ALA A 200 9.08 -2.88 -3.90
C ALA A 200 9.42 -4.02 -2.93
N LEU A 201 10.46 -3.85 -2.10
CA LEU A 201 10.81 -4.85 -1.10
C LEU A 201 9.73 -4.94 -0.01
N ALA A 202 9.21 -3.82 0.49
CA ALA A 202 8.14 -3.81 1.48
C ALA A 202 6.91 -4.59 0.98
N LEU A 203 6.48 -4.34 -0.25
CA LEU A 203 5.37 -5.05 -0.89
C LEU A 203 5.67 -6.55 -1.03
N ARG A 204 6.88 -6.91 -1.47
CA ARG A 204 7.32 -8.32 -1.56
C ARG A 204 7.30 -9.01 -0.21
N LEU A 205 7.78 -8.36 0.86
CA LEU A 205 7.79 -8.94 2.20
C LEU A 205 6.37 -9.18 2.75
N LEU A 206 5.40 -8.33 2.38
CA LEU A 206 4.00 -8.53 2.77
C LEU A 206 3.37 -9.77 2.11
N ASP A 207 3.88 -10.21 0.95
CA ASP A 207 3.44 -11.42 0.25
C ASP A 207 4.17 -12.70 0.72
N GLU A 208 5.36 -12.58 1.31
CA GLU A 208 6.08 -13.73 1.86
C GLU A 208 5.37 -14.28 3.11
N GLU A 209 5.56 -15.55 3.44
CA GLU A 209 5.05 -16.11 4.71
C GLU A 209 5.85 -15.59 5.92
N ASN A 210 7.18 -15.53 5.77
CA ASN A 210 8.10 -15.14 6.82
C ASN A 210 9.09 -14.08 6.32
N THR A 211 9.57 -13.24 7.23
CA THR A 211 10.67 -12.33 6.94
C THR A 211 11.92 -13.17 6.61
N PRO A 212 12.65 -12.87 5.52
CA PRO A 212 13.92 -13.51 5.24
C PRO A 212 14.88 -13.40 6.42
N GLU A 213 15.71 -14.42 6.63
CA GLU A 213 16.78 -14.35 7.63
C GLU A 213 17.73 -13.19 7.30
N TYR A 214 18.21 -12.48 8.31
CA TYR A 214 19.21 -11.43 8.10
C TYR A 214 20.44 -11.98 7.39
N LYS A 215 20.99 -11.20 6.45
CA LYS A 215 22.09 -11.57 5.55
C LYS A 215 21.77 -12.64 4.51
N ALA A 216 20.55 -13.20 4.48
CA ALA A 216 20.13 -14.08 3.40
C ALA A 216 19.91 -13.27 2.11
N PRO A 217 20.20 -13.85 0.93
CA PRO A 217 19.99 -13.18 -0.34
C PRO A 217 18.51 -13.25 -0.71
N PHE A 218 17.96 -12.13 -1.18
CA PHE A 218 16.58 -12.03 -1.62
C PHE A 218 16.54 -11.38 -3.01
N PHE A 219 16.09 -12.13 -4.02
CA PHE A 219 15.96 -11.60 -5.37
C PHE A 219 14.74 -10.67 -5.45
N LEU A 220 14.96 -9.42 -5.84
CA LEU A 220 13.91 -8.40 -5.88
C LEU A 220 13.45 -8.06 -7.30
N ALA A 221 14.41 -7.86 -8.21
CA ALA A 221 14.12 -7.39 -9.57
C ALA A 221 15.27 -7.70 -10.53
N TYR A 222 14.99 -7.55 -11.82
CA TYR A 222 16.03 -7.26 -12.81
C TYR A 222 16.08 -5.74 -13.03
N VAL A 223 17.28 -5.18 -12.95
CA VAL A 223 17.57 -3.79 -13.32
C VAL A 223 18.17 -3.76 -14.74
N ASP A 224 18.69 -2.60 -15.18
CA ASP A 224 19.19 -2.43 -16.56
C ASP A 224 20.07 -3.60 -17.04
N GLN A 225 19.93 -3.92 -18.33
CA GLN A 225 20.66 -4.99 -19.03
C GLN A 225 20.50 -6.39 -18.41
N GLY A 226 19.45 -6.63 -17.62
CA GLY A 226 19.18 -7.92 -17.00
C GLY A 226 20.07 -8.24 -15.81
N VAL A 227 20.69 -7.22 -15.20
CA VAL A 227 21.45 -7.39 -13.96
C VAL A 227 20.46 -7.71 -12.82
N PRO A 228 20.67 -8.79 -12.05
CA PRO A 228 19.81 -9.09 -10.92
C PRO A 228 20.09 -8.13 -9.76
N LEU A 229 19.02 -7.57 -9.19
CA LEU A 229 19.06 -6.87 -7.91
C LEU A 229 18.75 -7.86 -6.79
N VAL A 230 19.81 -8.32 -6.13
CA VAL A 230 19.73 -9.22 -4.98
C VAL A 230 19.97 -8.41 -3.72
N VAL A 231 18.91 -8.22 -2.93
CA VAL A 231 18.96 -7.47 -1.67
C VAL A 231 19.20 -8.41 -0.49
N THR A 232 19.54 -7.83 0.64
CA THR A 232 19.61 -8.51 1.93
C THR A 232 19.24 -7.56 3.06
N LEU A 233 18.68 -8.10 4.13
CA LEU A 233 18.30 -7.34 5.32
C LEU A 233 19.42 -7.40 6.35
N ILE A 234 19.88 -6.24 6.81
CA ILE A 234 20.90 -6.10 7.86
C ILE A 234 20.25 -5.45 9.07
N ASP A 235 20.42 -6.06 10.24
CA ASP A 235 19.97 -5.48 11.50
C ASP A 235 20.49 -4.05 11.67
N TRP A 236 19.66 -3.16 12.20
CA TRP A 236 19.99 -1.73 12.26
C TRP A 236 21.27 -1.45 13.05
N GLU A 237 21.57 -2.20 14.12
CA GLU A 237 22.80 -1.99 14.92
C GLU A 237 24.06 -2.24 14.09
N GLU A 238 24.02 -3.29 13.26
CA GLU A 238 25.11 -3.63 12.34
C GLU A 238 25.17 -2.63 11.18
N ALA A 239 24.02 -2.27 10.61
CA ALA A 239 23.94 -1.36 9.48
C ALA A 239 24.51 0.02 9.78
N ILE A 240 24.16 0.64 10.91
CA ILE A 240 24.67 1.97 11.28
C ILE A 240 26.17 1.96 11.58
N SER A 241 26.74 0.80 11.94
CA SER A 241 28.18 0.68 12.19
C SER A 241 29.03 0.87 10.93
N CYS A 242 28.41 0.76 9.74
CA CYS A 242 29.03 1.02 8.44
C CYS A 242 29.15 2.53 8.12
N TYR A 243 28.54 3.41 8.90
CA TYR A 243 28.42 4.84 8.62
C TYR A 243 28.94 5.72 9.78
N PRO A 244 29.26 7.00 9.54
CA PRO A 244 29.61 7.95 10.62
C PRO A 244 28.50 8.05 11.68
N PRO A 245 28.82 8.14 12.98
CA PRO A 245 27.81 8.21 14.05
C PRO A 245 26.84 9.39 13.95
N ASP A 246 27.30 10.50 13.38
CA ASP A 246 26.60 11.77 13.19
C ASP A 246 25.91 11.91 11.82
N MET A 247 25.99 10.89 10.96
CA MET A 247 25.21 10.84 9.73
C MET A 247 23.71 10.77 10.08
N LEU A 248 22.87 11.41 9.27
CA LEU A 248 21.42 11.27 9.36
C LEU A 248 20.97 9.79 9.29
N GLY A 249 20.15 9.37 10.25
CA GLY A 249 19.77 7.97 10.47
C GLY A 249 20.86 7.11 11.12
N GLY A 250 22.01 7.70 11.43
CA GLY A 250 23.15 7.08 12.10
C GLY A 250 22.94 6.97 13.61
N LYS A 251 24.01 6.62 14.34
CA LYS A 251 23.93 6.24 15.75
C LYS A 251 23.30 7.29 16.66
N ASN A 252 23.56 8.58 16.42
CA ASN A 252 23.03 9.66 17.26
C ASN A 252 21.50 9.77 17.17
N ASP A 253 20.91 9.52 15.99
CA ASP A 253 19.45 9.61 15.78
C ASP A 253 18.68 8.43 16.40
N ARG A 254 19.40 7.37 16.83
CA ARG A 254 18.81 6.16 17.44
C ARG A 254 18.57 6.27 18.94
N GLU A 255 19.00 7.36 19.57
CA GLU A 255 18.80 7.58 21.02
C GLU A 255 17.33 7.87 21.36
N GLU A 256 16.60 8.50 20.43
CA GLU A 256 15.23 8.98 20.65
C GLU A 256 14.15 8.15 19.93
N GLY A 257 14.53 7.28 18.97
CA GLY A 257 13.59 6.43 18.24
C GLY A 257 14.25 5.57 17.15
N HIS A 258 13.43 4.84 16.40
CA HIS A 258 13.86 3.96 15.29
C HIS A 258 14.96 2.96 15.67
N ASN A 259 14.91 2.41 16.88
CA ASN A 259 15.93 1.52 17.44
C ASN A 259 15.37 0.14 17.83
N GLU A 260 14.15 -0.18 17.37
CA GLU A 260 13.47 -1.44 17.61
C GLU A 260 12.85 -1.99 16.32
N ASP A 261 12.98 -3.30 16.11
CA ASP A 261 12.34 -4.06 15.02
C ASP A 261 12.47 -3.40 13.62
N THR A 262 13.64 -2.83 13.31
CA THR A 262 13.96 -2.20 12.00
C THR A 262 15.24 -2.78 11.40
N CYS A 263 15.35 -2.75 10.06
CA CYS A 263 16.53 -3.24 9.34
C CYS A 263 16.83 -2.41 8.08
N ALA A 264 18.10 -2.37 7.70
CA ALA A 264 18.56 -1.66 6.52
C ALA A 264 18.73 -2.60 5.32
N ILE A 265 18.38 -2.08 4.14
CA ILE A 265 18.53 -2.78 2.86
C ILE A 265 19.97 -2.63 2.36
N PHE A 266 20.64 -3.76 2.18
CA PHE A 266 21.92 -3.88 1.51
C PHE A 266 21.78 -4.81 0.30
N VAL A 267 22.85 -4.95 -0.49
CA VAL A 267 22.87 -5.77 -1.71
C VAL A 267 24.06 -6.70 -1.76
N TYR A 268 23.89 -7.84 -2.45
CA TYR A 268 25.00 -8.68 -2.90
C TYR A 268 25.20 -8.47 -4.41
N PRO A 269 26.30 -7.83 -4.85
CA PRO A 269 26.49 -7.51 -6.27
C PRO A 269 26.73 -8.74 -7.15
N ASN A 270 27.20 -9.85 -6.55
CA ASN A 270 27.46 -11.10 -7.24
C ASN A 270 27.48 -12.27 -6.25
N GLN A 271 27.51 -13.49 -6.80
CA GLN A 271 27.54 -14.74 -6.04
C GLN A 271 28.75 -14.86 -5.10
N GLU A 272 29.93 -14.45 -5.55
CA GLU A 272 31.16 -14.49 -4.73
C GLU A 272 31.01 -13.59 -3.48
N SER A 273 30.43 -12.41 -3.64
CA SER A 273 30.18 -11.48 -2.54
C SER A 273 29.22 -12.08 -1.50
N PHE A 274 28.20 -12.83 -1.95
CA PHE A 274 27.32 -13.57 -1.04
C PHE A 274 28.05 -14.70 -0.32
N GLU A 275 28.82 -15.52 -1.04
CA GLU A 275 29.58 -16.65 -0.47
C GLU A 275 30.63 -16.20 0.56
N GLU A 276 31.20 -15.00 0.38
CA GLU A 276 32.14 -14.38 1.31
C GLU A 276 31.47 -13.54 2.42
N GLY A 277 30.14 -13.39 2.39
CA GLY A 277 29.38 -12.57 3.35
C GLY A 277 29.66 -11.06 3.24
N LYS A 278 30.04 -10.58 2.05
CA LYS A 278 30.35 -9.18 1.76
C LYS A 278 29.18 -8.51 1.05
N TYR A 279 28.31 -7.87 1.82
CA TYR A 279 27.24 -7.03 1.29
C TYR A 279 27.74 -5.57 1.07
N SER A 280 27.02 -4.80 0.27
CA SER A 280 27.32 -3.40 -0.04
C SER A 280 26.06 -2.54 0.06
N SER A 281 26.22 -1.22 0.20
CA SER A 281 25.07 -0.31 0.18
C SER A 281 24.38 -0.32 -1.18
N LEU A 282 23.11 0.08 -1.22
CA LEU A 282 22.34 0.17 -2.47
C LEU A 282 22.97 1.13 -3.49
N ALA A 283 23.76 2.11 -3.03
CA ALA A 283 24.41 3.12 -3.86
C ALA A 283 25.29 2.56 -4.98
N ILE A 284 25.77 1.30 -4.88
CA ILE A 284 26.52 0.68 -5.98
C ILE A 284 25.67 0.48 -7.26
N TYR A 285 24.34 0.57 -7.13
CA TYR A 285 23.36 0.45 -8.19
C TYR A 285 22.79 1.81 -8.66
N ASP A 286 23.28 2.95 -8.14
CA ASP A 286 22.73 4.30 -8.41
C ASP A 286 22.59 4.63 -9.90
N ASP A 287 23.59 4.25 -10.71
CA ASP A 287 23.59 4.53 -12.13
C ASP A 287 22.60 3.67 -12.92
N ILE A 288 22.35 2.43 -12.47
CA ILE A 288 21.50 1.47 -13.21
C ILE A 288 20.06 1.42 -12.69
N LEU A 289 19.79 1.91 -11.47
CA LEU A 289 18.43 2.07 -10.97
C LEU A 289 17.68 3.25 -11.62
N LYS A 290 18.39 4.17 -12.27
CA LYS A 290 17.79 5.28 -13.03
C LYS A 290 17.05 4.80 -14.29
N GLU A 291 17.40 3.64 -14.81
CA GLU A 291 16.94 3.10 -16.10
C GLU A 291 15.74 2.15 -15.92
N ASN A 292 14.62 2.64 -15.35
CA ASN A 292 13.32 1.96 -15.22
C ASN A 292 13.38 0.46 -14.85
N PRO A 293 13.71 0.11 -13.60
CA PRO A 293 13.74 -1.28 -13.13
C PRO A 293 12.37 -1.96 -13.25
N ILE A 294 12.39 -3.26 -13.60
CA ILE A 294 11.17 -4.08 -13.68
C ILE A 294 11.01 -4.84 -12.36
N TYR A 295 10.18 -4.28 -11.48
CA TYR A 295 9.82 -4.93 -10.22
C TYR A 295 8.77 -6.02 -10.43
N MET A 296 8.94 -7.15 -9.75
CA MET A 296 8.00 -8.26 -9.81
C MET A 296 6.82 -8.00 -8.88
N LEU A 297 5.61 -8.09 -9.43
CA LEU A 297 4.37 -8.20 -8.65
C LEU A 297 4.01 -9.67 -8.47
N SER A 298 3.44 -10.01 -7.32
CA SER A 298 2.93 -11.34 -7.06
C SER A 298 1.67 -11.63 -7.88
N THR A 299 1.39 -12.92 -8.07
CA THR A 299 0.15 -13.38 -8.69
C THR A 299 -1.06 -13.03 -7.83
N SER A 300 -0.94 -13.06 -6.50
CA SER A 300 -1.98 -12.61 -5.56
C SER A 300 -2.32 -11.14 -5.76
N GLU A 301 -1.32 -10.26 -5.84
CA GLU A 301 -1.57 -8.83 -6.06
C GLU A 301 -2.17 -8.56 -7.43
N THR A 302 -1.69 -9.24 -8.47
CA THR A 302 -2.27 -9.14 -9.83
C THR A 302 -3.75 -9.55 -9.84
N ASN A 303 -4.11 -10.62 -9.12
CA ASN A 303 -5.49 -11.06 -8.99
C ASN A 303 -6.36 -10.07 -8.20
N ARG A 304 -5.82 -9.50 -7.11
CA ARG A 304 -6.50 -8.47 -6.32
C ARG A 304 -6.77 -7.22 -7.16
N MET A 305 -5.76 -6.70 -7.87
CA MET A 305 -5.91 -5.56 -8.78
C MET A 305 -6.99 -5.81 -9.82
N LYS A 306 -6.98 -6.99 -10.46
CA LYS A 306 -8.01 -7.38 -11.43
C LYS A 306 -9.41 -7.37 -10.81
N ALA A 307 -9.56 -7.95 -9.62
CA ALA A 307 -10.85 -8.01 -8.93
C ALA A 307 -11.36 -6.60 -8.58
N LEU A 308 -10.48 -5.72 -8.08
CA LEU A 308 -10.84 -4.34 -7.73
C LEU A 308 -11.22 -3.53 -8.97
N ALA A 309 -10.46 -3.68 -10.06
CA ALA A 309 -10.75 -3.02 -11.33
C ALA A 309 -12.11 -3.46 -11.90
N ALA A 310 -12.45 -4.74 -11.78
CA ALA A 310 -13.74 -5.28 -12.19
C ALA A 310 -14.90 -4.76 -11.31
N GLU A 311 -14.72 -4.74 -9.99
CA GLU A 311 -15.72 -4.20 -9.05
C GLU A 311 -16.05 -2.73 -9.36
N ARG A 312 -15.05 -1.96 -9.77
CA ARG A 312 -15.15 -0.51 -10.02
C ARG A 312 -15.31 -0.14 -11.49
N MET A 313 -15.61 -1.11 -12.37
CA MET A 313 -15.70 -0.92 -13.82
C MET A 313 -16.78 0.10 -14.23
N GLU A 314 -17.86 0.24 -13.44
CA GLU A 314 -18.91 1.21 -13.75
C GLU A 314 -18.37 2.66 -13.74
N TYR A 315 -17.49 3.01 -12.81
CA TYR A 315 -16.85 4.33 -12.77
C TYR A 315 -16.04 4.59 -14.04
N PHE A 316 -15.32 3.58 -14.52
CA PHE A 316 -14.54 3.65 -15.76
C PHE A 316 -15.45 3.95 -16.97
N PHE A 317 -16.60 3.26 -17.07
CA PHE A 317 -17.59 3.51 -18.13
C PHE A 317 -18.27 4.87 -18.02
N GLN A 318 -18.53 5.33 -16.80
CA GLN A 318 -19.09 6.65 -16.57
C GLN A 318 -18.07 7.74 -16.97
N ALA A 319 -16.81 7.60 -16.57
CA ALA A 319 -15.74 8.54 -16.89
C ALA A 319 -15.48 8.67 -18.40
N PHE A 320 -15.62 7.58 -19.17
CA PHE A 320 -15.47 7.61 -20.63
C PHE A 320 -16.50 8.50 -21.35
N LYS A 321 -17.65 8.80 -20.71
CA LYS A 321 -18.68 9.68 -21.29
C LYS A 321 -18.22 11.13 -21.38
N ASP A 322 -17.27 11.53 -20.55
CA ASP A 322 -16.63 12.85 -20.63
C ASP A 322 -15.45 12.79 -21.59
N LYS A 323 -15.51 13.59 -22.66
CA LYS A 323 -14.51 13.63 -23.72
C LYS A 323 -13.21 14.33 -23.32
N HIS A 324 -13.18 15.00 -22.16
CA HIS A 324 -11.94 15.57 -21.63
C HIS A 324 -11.10 14.51 -20.92
N ASN A 325 -11.69 13.37 -20.58
CA ASN A 325 -10.96 12.27 -19.96
C ASN A 325 -10.24 11.44 -21.03
N HIS A 326 -9.04 11.00 -20.69
CA HIS A 326 -8.28 10.00 -21.43
C HIS A 326 -8.14 8.74 -20.59
N LEU A 327 -8.52 7.58 -21.13
CA LEU A 327 -8.64 6.35 -20.36
C LEU A 327 -7.68 5.28 -20.89
N LEU A 328 -6.99 4.61 -19.98
CA LEU A 328 -6.20 3.43 -20.28
C LEU A 328 -6.81 2.19 -19.62
N ALA A 329 -6.82 1.06 -20.33
CA ALA A 329 -7.17 -0.24 -19.78
C ALA A 329 -5.95 -1.17 -19.87
N LYS A 330 -5.61 -1.86 -18.79
CA LYS A 330 -4.56 -2.88 -18.76
C LYS A 330 -5.17 -4.23 -19.08
N ILE A 331 -4.72 -4.87 -20.14
CA ILE A 331 -5.31 -6.10 -20.66
C ILE A 331 -4.29 -7.23 -20.52
N GLY A 332 -4.71 -8.34 -19.92
CA GLY A 332 -3.89 -9.55 -19.82
C GLY A 332 -4.01 -10.38 -21.10
N LEU A 333 -2.99 -10.37 -21.95
CA LEU A 333 -2.95 -11.09 -23.22
C LEU A 333 -2.12 -12.35 -23.11
N LEU A 334 -2.52 -13.42 -23.79
CA LEU A 334 -1.74 -14.66 -23.82
C LEU A 334 -0.41 -14.43 -24.53
N VAL A 335 0.69 -14.87 -23.91
CA VAL A 335 2.02 -14.85 -24.54
C VAL A 335 2.20 -16.00 -25.51
N ASP A 336 3.18 -15.89 -26.39
CA ASP A 336 3.55 -16.96 -27.32
C ASP A 336 4.06 -18.19 -26.54
N GLU A 337 3.79 -19.39 -27.08
CA GLU A 337 4.11 -20.68 -26.41
C GLU A 337 5.52 -20.76 -25.79
N PRO A 338 6.60 -20.27 -26.44
CA PRO A 338 7.95 -20.35 -25.87
C PRO A 338 8.16 -19.53 -24.59
N HIS A 339 7.30 -18.53 -24.36
CA HIS A 339 7.39 -17.62 -23.21
C HIS A 339 6.41 -17.95 -22.09
N ARG A 340 5.53 -18.94 -22.30
CA ARG A 340 4.61 -19.41 -21.25
C ARG A 340 5.39 -20.16 -20.18
N THR A 341 5.11 -19.82 -18.93
CA THR A 341 5.69 -20.46 -17.75
C THR A 341 4.57 -20.86 -16.79
N ASP A 342 4.86 -21.78 -15.87
CA ASP A 342 3.91 -22.16 -14.80
C ASP A 342 3.50 -20.95 -13.92
N PHE A 343 4.31 -19.88 -13.92
CA PHE A 343 4.10 -18.69 -13.11
C PHE A 343 3.44 -17.53 -13.88
N SER A 344 3.51 -17.53 -15.21
CA SER A 344 2.92 -16.49 -16.06
C SER A 344 2.66 -17.01 -17.48
N GLU A 345 1.39 -16.97 -17.87
CA GLU A 345 0.92 -17.24 -19.24
C GLU A 345 0.44 -15.98 -19.96
N ARG A 346 0.45 -14.83 -19.26
CA ARG A 346 -0.10 -13.58 -19.77
C ARG A 346 0.83 -12.41 -19.56
N GLU A 347 0.92 -11.57 -20.58
CA GLU A 347 1.53 -10.26 -20.50
C GLU A 347 0.43 -9.22 -20.28
N HIS A 348 0.60 -8.34 -19.29
CA HIS A 348 -0.40 -7.34 -18.92
C HIS A 348 0.01 -5.97 -19.47
N ILE A 349 -0.66 -5.49 -20.51
CA ILE A 349 -0.22 -4.33 -21.29
C ILE A 349 -1.30 -3.25 -21.31
N TRP A 350 -0.89 -1.98 -21.33
CA TRP A 350 -1.79 -0.83 -21.40
C TRP A 350 -2.30 -0.57 -22.81
N PHE A 351 -3.59 -0.25 -22.91
CA PHE A 351 -4.29 0.14 -24.13
C PHE A 351 -5.03 1.46 -23.90
N GLU A 352 -4.95 2.39 -24.86
CA GLU A 352 -5.78 3.60 -24.92
C GLU A 352 -7.21 3.25 -25.34
N VAL A 353 -8.20 3.59 -24.53
CA VAL A 353 -9.61 3.31 -24.85
C VAL A 353 -10.16 4.35 -25.82
N THR A 354 -10.72 3.87 -26.93
CA THR A 354 -11.20 4.70 -28.04
C THR A 354 -12.72 4.64 -28.27
N GLU A 355 -13.37 3.53 -27.91
CA GLU A 355 -14.83 3.38 -27.95
C GLU A 355 -15.29 2.44 -26.83
N ILE A 356 -16.43 2.76 -26.21
CA ILE A 356 -17.18 1.85 -25.34
C ILE A 356 -18.59 1.69 -25.91
N LYS A 357 -18.95 0.47 -26.31
CA LYS A 357 -20.22 0.18 -26.97
C LYS A 357 -20.75 -1.18 -26.55
N ASN A 358 -22.01 -1.22 -26.11
CA ASN A 358 -22.69 -2.44 -25.65
C ASN A 358 -21.86 -3.23 -24.61
N GLY A 359 -21.19 -2.53 -23.70
CA GLY A 359 -20.33 -3.13 -22.67
C GLY A 359 -18.98 -3.68 -23.17
N ARG A 360 -18.64 -3.49 -24.44
CA ARG A 360 -17.32 -3.85 -24.99
C ARG A 360 -16.45 -2.60 -25.16
N ILE A 361 -15.14 -2.81 -25.09
CA ILE A 361 -14.13 -1.75 -25.03
C ILE A 361 -13.21 -1.91 -26.24
N THR A 362 -13.24 -0.95 -27.16
CA THR A 362 -12.29 -0.89 -28.27
C THR A 362 -11.12 -0.01 -27.86
N ALA A 363 -9.92 -0.57 -27.92
CA ALA A 363 -8.73 0.06 -27.39
C ALA A 363 -7.50 -0.16 -28.28
N LYS A 364 -6.57 0.79 -28.24
CA LYS A 364 -5.35 0.85 -29.04
C LYS A 364 -4.13 0.59 -28.16
N LEU A 365 -3.30 -0.37 -28.54
CA LEU A 365 -2.08 -0.74 -27.81
C LEU A 365 -1.09 0.44 -27.76
N THR A 366 -0.56 0.75 -26.57
CA THR A 366 0.29 1.94 -26.34
C THR A 366 1.79 1.66 -26.37
N GLN A 367 2.21 0.40 -26.39
CA GLN A 367 3.62 -0.01 -26.34
C GLN A 367 3.84 -1.36 -27.04
N GLU A 368 5.08 -1.65 -27.43
CA GLU A 368 5.45 -2.98 -27.94
C GLU A 368 5.35 -4.04 -26.84
N PRO A 369 4.70 -5.20 -27.10
CA PRO A 369 4.75 -6.36 -26.22
C PRO A 369 6.15 -6.97 -26.17
N TYR A 370 6.51 -7.56 -25.04
CA TYR A 370 7.76 -8.29 -24.88
C TYR A 370 7.69 -9.71 -25.44
N TYR A 371 6.53 -10.37 -25.34
CA TYR A 371 6.42 -11.82 -25.54
C TYR A 371 5.29 -12.24 -26.51
N ILE A 372 4.86 -11.31 -27.37
CA ILE A 372 3.79 -11.53 -28.37
C ILE A 372 4.28 -11.00 -29.73
N GLU A 373 4.95 -11.85 -30.51
CA GLU A 373 5.61 -11.47 -31.78
C GLU A 373 4.63 -10.88 -32.82
N GLY A 374 3.38 -11.35 -32.81
CA GLY A 374 2.36 -10.95 -33.79
C GLY A 374 1.62 -9.64 -33.46
N LEU A 375 1.95 -8.99 -32.34
CA LEU A 375 1.23 -7.84 -31.82
C LEU A 375 2.18 -6.64 -31.71
N HIS A 376 1.79 -5.49 -32.25
CA HIS A 376 2.63 -4.30 -32.32
C HIS A 376 1.91 -3.05 -31.81
N GLU A 377 2.69 -2.06 -31.39
CA GLU A 377 2.19 -0.76 -30.95
C GLU A 377 1.19 -0.20 -31.97
N GLY A 378 0.07 0.32 -31.46
CA GLY A 378 -1.00 0.86 -32.28
C GLY A 378 -2.01 -0.15 -32.81
N HIS A 379 -1.86 -1.45 -32.51
CA HIS A 379 -2.90 -2.44 -32.73
C HIS A 379 -4.21 -2.03 -32.04
N VAL A 380 -5.34 -2.16 -32.75
CA VAL A 380 -6.68 -1.87 -32.22
C VAL A 380 -7.46 -3.17 -32.09
N GLY A 381 -7.90 -3.46 -30.87
CA GLY A 381 -8.72 -4.63 -30.56
C GLY A 381 -10.00 -4.25 -29.82
N THR A 382 -10.95 -5.19 -29.74
CA THR A 382 -12.19 -5.04 -28.98
C THR A 382 -12.29 -6.11 -27.91
N TYR A 383 -12.28 -5.67 -26.66
CA TYR A 383 -12.10 -6.50 -25.48
C TYR A 383 -13.36 -6.51 -24.61
N SER A 384 -13.49 -7.59 -23.86
CA SER A 384 -14.48 -7.76 -22.81
C SER A 384 -13.96 -7.16 -21.49
N PRO A 385 -14.82 -6.61 -20.63
CA PRO A 385 -14.39 -6.07 -19.33
C PRO A 385 -13.67 -7.10 -18.44
N GLU A 386 -13.96 -8.39 -18.61
CA GLU A 386 -13.34 -9.50 -17.88
C GLU A 386 -11.87 -9.74 -18.25
N GLU A 387 -11.43 -9.20 -19.38
CA GLU A 387 -10.04 -9.23 -19.86
C GLU A 387 -9.21 -8.07 -19.27
N ILE A 388 -9.88 -7.06 -18.69
CA ILE A 388 -9.23 -5.96 -18.00
C ILE A 388 -8.71 -6.45 -16.65
N THR A 389 -7.47 -6.08 -16.38
CA THR A 389 -6.71 -6.45 -15.18
C THR A 389 -6.40 -5.24 -14.32
N ASP A 390 -6.47 -4.03 -14.90
CA ASP A 390 -6.42 -2.75 -14.21
C ASP A 390 -6.87 -1.63 -15.17
N TRP A 391 -7.14 -0.42 -14.68
CA TRP A 391 -7.45 0.72 -15.54
C TRP A 391 -6.97 2.05 -14.95
N LEU A 392 -6.79 3.06 -15.79
CA LEU A 392 -6.44 4.42 -15.40
C LEU A 392 -7.37 5.42 -16.08
N ILE A 393 -7.75 6.47 -15.35
CA ILE A 393 -8.51 7.60 -15.88
C ILE A 393 -7.66 8.85 -15.71
N PHE A 394 -7.25 9.47 -16.80
CA PHE A 394 -6.62 10.77 -16.82
C PHE A 394 -7.70 11.83 -17.06
N THR A 395 -8.09 12.50 -15.99
CA THR A 395 -8.90 13.73 -16.03
C THR A 395 -8.00 14.92 -16.36
N PRO A 396 -8.55 16.10 -16.73
CA PRO A 396 -7.75 17.31 -16.92
C PRO A 396 -6.92 17.70 -15.68
N GLU A 397 -7.39 17.34 -14.48
CA GLU A 397 -6.76 17.72 -13.22
C GLU A 397 -5.80 16.66 -12.66
N ARG A 398 -6.06 15.37 -12.93
CA ARG A 398 -5.35 14.25 -12.25
C ARG A 398 -5.52 12.89 -12.92
N ARG A 399 -4.63 11.97 -12.55
CA ARG A 399 -4.73 10.52 -12.83
C ARG A 399 -5.46 9.83 -11.68
N LEU A 400 -6.43 8.98 -12.00
CA LEU A 400 -7.19 8.13 -11.08
C LEU A 400 -6.97 6.66 -11.42
N THR A 401 -7.01 5.82 -10.40
CA THR A 401 -6.94 4.36 -10.43
C THR A 401 -8.21 3.77 -9.79
N PRO A 402 -8.41 2.45 -9.80
CA PRO A 402 -9.49 1.85 -9.03
C PRO A 402 -9.44 2.27 -7.57
N ASP A 403 -8.28 2.29 -6.93
CA ASP A 403 -8.10 2.57 -5.49
C ASP A 403 -8.55 3.98 -5.05
N ASP A 404 -8.42 4.99 -5.90
CA ASP A 404 -8.70 6.39 -5.56
C ASP A 404 -9.93 6.97 -6.29
N ILE A 405 -10.76 6.11 -6.90
CA ILE A 405 -11.90 6.52 -7.72
C ILE A 405 -12.99 7.32 -6.97
N TYR A 406 -12.99 7.30 -5.63
CA TYR A 406 -13.86 8.18 -4.82
C TYR A 406 -13.72 9.66 -5.21
N ILE A 407 -12.54 10.03 -5.71
CA ILE A 407 -12.18 11.36 -6.18
C ILE A 407 -12.99 11.79 -7.42
N LEU A 408 -13.52 10.86 -8.21
CA LEU A 408 -14.34 11.21 -9.38
C LEU A 408 -15.70 11.81 -8.98
N SER A 409 -16.14 11.59 -7.74
CA SER A 409 -17.43 12.03 -7.22
C SER A 409 -17.37 13.31 -6.37
N LEU A 410 -16.30 14.08 -6.53
CA LEU A 410 -16.05 15.33 -5.80
C LEU A 410 -16.69 16.54 -6.46
#